data_AF-A0A919BRJ4-F1
#
_entry.id   AF-A0A919BRJ4-F1
#
_cell.length_a   1.000
_cell.length_b   1.000
_cell.length_c   1.000
_cell.angle_alpha   90.00
_cell.angle_beta   90.00
_cell.angle_gamma   90.00
#
_symmetry.space_group_name_H-M   'P 1'
#
loop_
_entity.id
_entity.type
_entity.pdbx_description
1 polymer ?
#
loop_
_entity_poly.entity_id
_entity_poly.type
_entity_poly.pdbx_seq_one_letter_code
_entity_poly.pdbx_strand_id
1 'polypeptide(L)'
;MRTTTTLIATAALALALTACGTADNPPSTPSDKQGAEAATEKPATLSPDAQASIRAAADLPQDPTADARKAYLDALNAIDRRIIKPGKEDQAVSRGINQCGSIKTTQDEAKLAKTALERFTVDTRLPDIANAATGKAINKAVHTHLCPDF
;
A
#
# COMPACT_ATOMS: atom_id res chain seq x y z
N MET A 1 -50.11 -27.22 -25.16
CA MET A 1 -50.99 -27.20 -23.96
C MET A 1 -50.22 -26.59 -22.81
N ARG A 2 -50.86 -25.67 -22.08
CA ARG A 2 -50.34 -24.88 -20.96
C ARG A 2 -50.65 -25.59 -19.64
N THR A 3 -49.75 -25.47 -18.65
CA THR A 3 -50.02 -25.51 -17.18
C THR A 3 -48.79 -24.92 -16.47
N THR A 4 -48.71 -23.64 -16.05
CA THR A 4 -49.23 -22.95 -14.83
C THR A 4 -48.73 -23.52 -13.48
N THR A 5 -47.76 -22.86 -12.82
CA THR A 5 -47.84 -22.00 -11.56
C THR A 5 -47.76 -22.86 -10.27
N THR A 6 -46.97 -22.60 -9.20
CA THR A 6 -47.01 -21.50 -8.17
C THR A 6 -45.86 -21.74 -7.14
N LEU A 7 -45.00 -20.76 -6.82
CA LEU A 7 -44.97 -19.83 -5.65
C LEU A 7 -44.42 -20.33 -4.28
N ILE A 8 -43.29 -19.70 -3.89
CA ILE A 8 -42.99 -18.97 -2.62
C ILE A 8 -42.80 -19.74 -1.29
N ALA A 9 -41.65 -19.49 -0.62
CA ALA A 9 -41.58 -19.06 0.79
C ALA A 9 -40.21 -18.43 1.12
N THR A 10 -40.23 -17.11 1.27
CA THR A 10 -39.13 -16.20 1.65
C THR A 10 -38.79 -16.24 3.13
N ALA A 11 -37.51 -15.98 3.40
CA ALA A 11 -36.86 -15.95 4.70
C ALA A 11 -37.48 -14.97 5.72
N ALA A 12 -37.54 -15.41 6.97
CA ALA A 12 -37.79 -14.57 8.13
C ALA A 12 -36.55 -14.59 9.04
N LEU A 13 -35.77 -13.52 9.06
CA LEU A 13 -34.94 -13.16 10.21
C LEU A 13 -35.22 -11.70 10.57
N ALA A 14 -35.95 -11.54 11.67
CA ALA A 14 -36.19 -10.28 12.34
C ALA A 14 -34.95 -9.88 13.15
N LEU A 15 -34.37 -8.72 12.84
CA LEU A 15 -33.52 -7.97 13.75
C LEU A 15 -34.20 -6.62 13.98
N ALA A 16 -34.60 -6.42 15.23
CA ALA A 16 -35.30 -5.24 15.69
C ALA A 16 -34.40 -4.00 15.59
N LEU A 17 -34.81 -3.03 14.77
CA LEU A 17 -34.37 -1.64 14.88
C LEU A 17 -35.24 -0.96 15.94
N THR A 18 -34.72 -0.84 17.16
CA THR A 18 -35.26 0.11 18.14
C THR A 18 -34.98 1.53 17.65
N ALA A 19 -36.03 2.15 17.15
CA ALA A 19 -36.17 3.58 16.99
C ALA A 19 -36.09 4.29 18.35
N CYS A 20 -35.39 5.43 18.40
CA CYS A 20 -35.96 6.65 18.95
C CYS A 20 -35.10 7.84 18.51
N GLY A 21 -35.61 8.61 17.54
CA GLY A 21 -35.21 9.99 17.39
C GLY A 21 -35.96 10.83 18.41
N THR A 22 -35.25 11.67 19.14
CA THR A 22 -35.81 12.86 19.76
C THR A 22 -34.93 14.02 19.34
N ALA A 23 -35.53 14.93 18.58
CA ALA A 23 -34.98 16.22 18.23
C ALA A 23 -34.81 17.05 19.51
N ASP A 24 -33.61 17.59 19.73
CA ASP A 24 -33.40 18.71 20.63
C ASP A 24 -32.48 19.71 19.90
N ASN A 25 -33.11 20.72 19.30
CA ASN A 25 -32.45 21.92 18.81
C ASN A 25 -32.49 22.95 19.96
N PRO A 26 -31.41 23.14 20.73
CA PRO A 26 -31.29 24.35 21.52
C PRO A 26 -30.88 25.51 20.60
N PRO A 27 -31.45 26.72 20.82
CA PRO A 27 -31.23 27.87 19.96
C PRO A 27 -29.75 28.31 19.98
N SER A 28 -29.24 28.64 18.79
CA SER A 28 -27.99 29.38 18.64
C SER A 28 -28.14 30.77 19.27
N THR A 29 -27.43 31.02 20.36
CA THR A 29 -26.99 32.37 20.73
C THR A 29 -25.50 32.35 21.04
N PRO A 30 -24.75 33.40 20.64
CA PRO A 30 -23.29 33.41 20.67
C PRO A 30 -22.81 33.84 22.05
N SER A 31 -21.77 33.21 22.58
CA SER A 31 -20.93 33.83 23.61
C SER A 31 -19.56 33.17 23.65
N ASP A 32 -18.58 34.04 23.46
CA ASP A 32 -17.15 33.87 23.58
C ASP A 32 -16.74 33.09 24.83
N LYS A 33 -15.75 32.19 24.69
CA LYS A 33 -14.45 32.31 25.35
C LYS A 33 -13.57 31.06 25.20
N GLN A 34 -12.28 31.37 25.08
CA GLN A 34 -11.11 30.52 25.30
C GLN A 34 -10.87 29.40 24.29
N GLY A 35 -9.96 29.69 23.37
CA GLY A 35 -9.28 28.69 22.56
C GLY A 35 -8.64 27.62 23.45
N ALA A 36 -9.05 26.38 23.22
CA ALA A 36 -8.17 25.25 23.42
C ALA A 36 -7.35 25.12 22.13
N GLU A 37 -6.14 25.67 22.15
CA GLU A 37 -5.10 25.26 21.22
C GLU A 37 -4.98 23.73 21.34
N ALA A 38 -5.48 23.02 20.33
CA ALA A 38 -5.10 21.65 20.11
C ALA A 38 -3.59 21.66 19.82
N ALA A 39 -2.80 21.47 20.87
CA ALA A 39 -1.38 21.19 20.74
C ALA A 39 -1.25 20.02 19.77
N THR A 40 -0.76 20.32 18.57
CA THR A 40 -0.42 19.30 17.59
C THR A 40 0.79 18.57 18.16
N GLU A 41 0.55 17.47 18.89
CA GLU A 41 1.61 16.58 19.33
C GLU A 41 2.35 16.09 18.08
N LYS A 42 3.59 16.55 17.93
CA LYS A 42 4.51 16.10 16.89
C LYS A 42 4.61 14.57 17.00
N PRO A 43 4.47 13.80 15.91
CA PRO A 43 4.62 12.36 15.95
C PRO A 43 5.95 12.00 16.60
N ALA A 44 5.91 11.21 17.67
CA ALA A 44 7.10 10.71 18.33
C ALA A 44 7.93 9.93 17.29
N THR A 45 9.13 10.44 17.01
CA THR A 45 10.03 9.81 16.06
C THR A 45 10.71 8.63 16.77
N LEU A 46 10.51 7.41 16.27
CA LEU A 46 11.12 6.21 16.84
C LEU A 46 12.64 6.26 16.76
N SER A 47 13.33 5.71 17.77
CA SER A 47 14.79 5.55 17.70
C SER A 47 15.20 4.62 16.55
N PRO A 48 16.40 4.79 15.98
CA PRO A 48 16.91 3.90 14.92
C PRO A 48 16.87 2.42 15.32
N ASP A 49 17.23 2.08 16.56
CA ASP A 49 17.17 0.71 17.08
C ASP A 49 15.74 0.15 17.14
N ALA A 50 14.75 0.96 17.54
CA ALA A 50 13.36 0.54 17.55
C ALA A 50 12.85 0.29 16.12
N GLN A 51 13.22 1.15 15.16
CA GLN A 51 12.87 0.97 13.75
C GLN A 51 13.53 -0.29 13.15
N ALA A 52 14.82 -0.53 13.43
CA ALA A 52 15.53 -1.73 13.01
C ALA A 52 14.90 -3.00 13.59
N SER A 53 14.53 -2.97 14.88
CA SER A 53 13.87 -4.09 15.57
C SER A 53 12.49 -4.41 14.96
N ILE A 54 11.69 -3.38 14.68
CA ILE A 54 10.38 -3.56 14.02
C ILE A 54 10.54 -4.13 12.61
N ARG A 55 11.53 -3.67 11.85
CA ARG A 55 11.81 -4.19 10.50
C ARG A 55 12.28 -5.62 10.52
N ALA A 56 13.19 -5.97 11.44
CA ALA A 56 13.63 -7.34 11.65
C ALA A 56 12.45 -8.25 12.03
N ALA A 57 11.58 -7.81 12.93
CA ALA A 57 10.37 -8.54 13.31
C ALA A 57 9.38 -8.68 12.13
N ALA A 58 9.34 -7.69 11.23
CA ALA A 58 8.54 -7.71 10.00
C ALA A 58 9.26 -8.40 8.82
N ASP A 59 10.45 -8.97 9.05
CA ASP A 59 11.26 -9.65 8.04
C ASP A 59 11.63 -8.76 6.83
N LEU A 60 11.70 -7.45 7.07
CA LEU A 60 12.07 -6.43 6.09
C LEU A 60 13.58 -6.14 6.16
N PRO A 61 14.23 -5.79 5.03
CA PRO A 61 15.62 -5.36 5.05
C PRO A 61 15.78 -4.06 5.85
N GLN A 62 17.02 -3.77 6.24
CA GLN A 62 17.37 -2.47 6.80
C GLN A 62 17.05 -1.34 5.82
N ASP A 63 16.90 -0.12 6.32
CA ASP A 63 16.71 1.02 5.42
C ASP A 63 17.89 1.18 4.46
N PRO A 64 17.63 1.41 3.16
CA PRO A 64 18.69 1.65 2.21
C PRO A 64 19.43 2.95 2.57
N THR A 65 20.74 2.94 2.42
CA THR A 65 21.55 4.16 2.48
C THR A 65 21.10 5.15 1.40
N ALA A 66 21.47 6.42 1.54
CA ALA A 66 21.16 7.42 0.52
C ALA A 66 21.69 7.03 -0.88
N ASP A 67 22.88 6.43 -0.93
CA ASP A 67 23.50 5.94 -2.17
C ASP A 67 22.75 4.75 -2.75
N ALA A 68 22.36 3.78 -1.91
CA ALA A 68 21.56 2.63 -2.33
C ALA A 68 20.19 3.06 -2.86
N ARG A 69 19.54 4.00 -2.18
CA ARG A 69 18.28 4.62 -2.62
C ARG A 69 18.44 5.29 -3.98
N LYS A 70 19.50 6.08 -4.18
CA LYS A 70 19.78 6.74 -5.45
C LYS A 70 20.03 5.73 -6.57
N ALA A 71 20.91 4.75 -6.35
CA ALA A 71 21.24 3.72 -7.34
C ALA A 71 19.99 2.92 -7.75
N TYR A 72 19.12 2.58 -6.79
CA TYR A 72 17.84 1.94 -7.06
C TYR A 72 16.93 2.78 -7.96
N LEU A 73 16.77 4.07 -7.66
CA LEU A 73 15.93 4.97 -8.47
C LEU A 73 16.50 5.16 -9.88
N ASP A 74 17.82 5.27 -10.00
CA ASP A 74 18.52 5.36 -11.28
C ASP A 74 18.34 4.06 -12.10
N ALA A 75 18.41 2.90 -11.45
CA ALA A 75 18.15 1.60 -12.07
C ALA A 75 16.71 1.47 -12.58
N LEU A 76 15.70 1.91 -11.81
CA LEU A 76 14.31 1.93 -12.28
C LEU A 76 14.12 2.87 -13.49
N ASN A 77 14.74 4.05 -13.45
CA ASN A 77 14.69 5.01 -14.55
C ASN A 77 15.35 4.48 -15.83
N ALA A 78 16.40 3.65 -15.69
CA ALA A 78 17.07 3.00 -16.81
C ALA A 78 16.21 1.90 -17.46
N ILE A 79 15.29 1.28 -16.72
CA ILE A 79 14.30 0.35 -17.27
C ILE A 79 13.26 1.14 -18.08
N ASP A 80 12.55 2.05 -17.41
CA ASP A 80 11.65 3.01 -18.03
C ASP A 80 11.33 4.12 -17.00
N ARG A 81 11.59 5.38 -17.37
CA ARG A 81 11.39 6.55 -16.50
C ARG A 81 9.95 6.70 -16.01
N ARG A 82 8.97 6.14 -16.72
CA ARG A 82 7.56 6.17 -16.32
C ARG A 82 7.29 5.23 -15.15
N ILE A 83 8.14 4.25 -14.84
CA ILE A 83 7.94 3.33 -13.70
C ILE A 83 7.86 4.13 -12.40
N ILE A 84 8.71 5.14 -12.22
CA ILE A 84 8.62 6.10 -11.12
C ILE A 84 7.59 7.17 -11.49
N LYS A 85 6.58 7.38 -10.64
CA LYS A 85 5.65 8.50 -10.83
C LYS A 85 6.37 9.81 -10.45
N PRO A 86 6.17 10.92 -11.18
CA PRO A 86 6.79 12.20 -10.85
C PRO A 86 6.53 12.61 -9.40
N GLY A 87 7.60 12.90 -8.64
CA GLY A 87 7.53 13.30 -7.23
C GLY A 87 7.08 12.18 -6.28
N LYS A 88 7.24 10.91 -6.68
CA LYS A 88 6.87 9.71 -5.89
C LYS A 88 8.04 8.74 -5.73
N GLU A 89 9.25 9.26 -5.63
CA GLU A 89 10.48 8.50 -5.43
C GLU A 89 10.40 7.67 -4.13
N ASP A 90 9.92 8.26 -3.03
CA ASP A 90 9.76 7.54 -1.76
C ASP A 90 8.74 6.40 -1.85
N GLN A 91 7.68 6.59 -2.63
CA GLN A 91 6.72 5.52 -2.90
C GLN A 91 7.38 4.39 -3.71
N ALA A 92 8.22 4.71 -4.70
CA ALA A 92 8.95 3.71 -5.47
C ALA A 92 9.94 2.91 -4.59
N VAL A 93 10.60 3.56 -3.64
CA VAL A 93 11.49 2.92 -2.67
C VAL A 93 10.70 2.03 -1.71
N SER A 94 9.60 2.53 -1.16
CA SER A 94 8.71 1.75 -0.28
C SER A 94 8.17 0.49 -0.98
N ARG A 95 7.77 0.60 -2.25
CA ARG A 95 7.37 -0.55 -3.09
C ARG A 95 8.52 -1.53 -3.28
N GLY A 96 9.74 -1.05 -3.49
CA GLY A 96 10.93 -1.90 -3.60
C GLY A 96 11.23 -2.67 -2.31
N ILE A 97 11.20 -2.00 -1.16
CA ILE A 97 11.38 -2.65 0.15
C ILE A 97 10.29 -3.72 0.38
N ASN A 98 9.04 -3.43 0.01
CA ASN A 98 7.96 -4.41 0.09
C ASN A 98 8.15 -5.60 -0.87
N GLN A 99 8.80 -5.38 -2.02
CA GLN A 99 9.14 -6.42 -2.98
C GLN A 99 10.22 -7.38 -2.44
N CYS A 100 11.12 -6.92 -1.57
CA CYS A 100 12.12 -7.77 -0.93
C CYS A 100 11.51 -8.96 -0.16
N GLY A 101 10.36 -8.77 0.51
CA GLY A 101 9.67 -9.88 1.17
C GLY A 101 9.17 -10.95 0.19
N SER A 102 8.77 -10.55 -1.02
CA SER A 102 8.44 -11.50 -2.08
C SER A 102 9.70 -12.23 -2.59
N ILE A 103 10.80 -11.51 -2.81
CA ILE A 103 12.09 -12.10 -3.26
C ILE A 103 12.56 -13.16 -2.27
N LYS A 104 12.50 -12.87 -0.97
CA LYS A 104 12.91 -13.80 0.09
C LYS A 104 12.09 -15.09 0.16
N THR A 105 10.80 -15.02 -0.19
CA THR A 105 9.85 -16.13 0.05
C THR A 105 9.53 -16.96 -1.19
N THR A 106 9.88 -16.48 -2.38
CA THR A 106 9.57 -17.21 -3.62
C THR A 106 10.74 -17.26 -4.59
N GLN A 107 11.04 -18.46 -5.10
CA GLN A 107 12.05 -18.69 -6.13
C GLN A 107 11.44 -18.75 -7.55
N ASP A 108 10.11 -18.64 -7.67
CA ASP A 108 9.44 -18.62 -8.96
C ASP A 108 9.60 -17.24 -9.61
N GLU A 109 10.53 -17.14 -10.56
CA GLU A 109 10.83 -15.91 -11.26
C GLU A 109 9.62 -15.33 -12.02
N ALA A 110 8.72 -16.17 -12.54
CA ALA A 110 7.56 -15.72 -13.29
C ALA A 110 6.54 -15.09 -12.35
N LYS A 111 6.31 -15.72 -11.19
CA LYS A 111 5.49 -15.16 -10.12
C LYS A 111 6.08 -13.85 -9.58
N LEU A 112 7.38 -13.82 -9.33
CA LEU A 112 8.08 -12.60 -8.90
C LEU A 112 7.93 -11.46 -9.90
N ALA A 113 8.14 -11.74 -11.19
CA ALA A 113 8.01 -10.74 -12.23
C ALA A 113 6.58 -10.18 -12.26
N LYS A 114 5.56 -11.04 -12.19
CA LYS A 114 4.16 -10.61 -12.15
C LYS A 114 3.86 -9.75 -10.93
N THR A 115 4.27 -10.19 -9.74
CA THR A 115 4.08 -9.43 -8.49
C THR A 115 4.79 -8.07 -8.54
N ALA A 116 5.97 -7.98 -9.15
CA ALA A 116 6.64 -6.70 -9.36
C ALA A 116 5.84 -5.78 -10.28
N LEU A 117 5.31 -6.28 -11.40
CA LEU A 117 4.47 -5.47 -12.29
C LEU A 117 3.23 -4.91 -11.58
N GLU A 118 2.54 -5.74 -10.79
CA GLU A 118 1.36 -5.35 -10.00
C GLU A 118 1.74 -4.30 -8.93
N ARG A 119 2.78 -4.57 -8.13
CA ARG A 119 3.22 -3.71 -7.02
C ARG A 119 3.68 -2.33 -7.51
N PHE A 120 4.31 -2.27 -8.69
CA PHE A 120 4.71 -1.03 -9.32
C PHE A 120 3.62 -0.42 -10.21
N THR A 121 2.42 -1.01 -10.25
CA THR A 121 1.27 -0.58 -11.07
C THR A 121 1.63 -0.47 -12.56
N VAL A 122 2.60 -1.26 -13.02
CA VAL A 122 3.05 -1.28 -14.42
C VAL A 122 2.01 -1.99 -15.28
N ASP A 123 1.46 -3.09 -14.78
CA ASP A 123 0.38 -3.87 -15.42
C ASP A 123 -0.84 -3.03 -15.84
N THR A 124 -1.18 -2.03 -15.04
CA THR A 124 -2.37 -1.18 -15.18
C THR A 124 -2.06 0.17 -15.79
N ARG A 125 -0.92 0.79 -15.45
CA ARG A 125 -0.58 2.15 -15.88
C ARG A 125 0.27 2.18 -17.15
N LEU A 126 1.08 1.15 -17.39
CA LEU A 126 2.06 1.08 -18.48
C LEU A 126 1.95 -0.28 -19.21
N PRO A 127 0.77 -0.59 -19.78
CA PRO A 127 0.50 -1.91 -20.36
C PRO A 127 1.44 -2.26 -21.53
N ASP A 128 2.03 -1.26 -22.18
CA ASP A 128 3.02 -1.40 -23.26
C ASP A 128 4.34 -2.03 -22.80
N ILE A 129 4.71 -1.82 -21.54
CA ILE A 129 5.92 -2.43 -20.93
C ILE A 129 5.58 -3.50 -19.90
N ALA A 130 4.29 -3.86 -19.73
CA ALA A 130 3.81 -4.84 -18.75
C ALA A 130 4.09 -6.29 -19.17
N ASN A 131 5.37 -6.62 -19.32
CA ASN A 131 5.83 -7.94 -19.73
C ASN A 131 6.82 -8.52 -18.70
N ALA A 132 7.07 -9.83 -18.83
CA ALA A 132 7.93 -10.56 -17.90
C ALA A 132 9.35 -9.97 -17.82
N ALA A 133 9.90 -9.44 -18.92
CA ALA A 133 11.23 -8.86 -18.92
C ALA A 133 11.31 -7.61 -18.03
N THR A 134 10.32 -6.71 -18.13
CA THR A 134 10.23 -5.53 -17.25
C THR A 134 10.08 -5.94 -15.78
N GLY A 135 9.21 -6.91 -15.48
CA GLY A 135 9.02 -7.42 -14.12
C GLY A 135 10.31 -8.01 -13.53
N LYS A 136 11.05 -8.80 -14.33
CA LYS A 136 12.36 -9.34 -13.94
C LYS A 136 13.39 -8.24 -13.73
N ALA A 137 13.43 -7.22 -14.59
CA ALA A 137 14.35 -6.10 -14.44
C ALA A 137 14.08 -5.29 -13.17
N ILE A 138 12.81 -5.07 -12.81
CA ILE A 138 12.43 -4.42 -11.55
C ILE A 138 12.91 -5.27 -10.36
N ASN A 139 12.66 -6.58 -10.34
CA ASN A 139 13.14 -7.44 -9.26
C ASN A 139 14.66 -7.43 -9.14
N LYS A 140 15.38 -7.43 -10.25
CA LYS A 140 16.84 -7.32 -10.26
C LYS A 140 17.30 -6.00 -9.62
N ALA A 141 16.69 -4.88 -9.97
CA ALA A 141 17.01 -3.58 -9.38
C ALA A 141 16.72 -3.54 -7.88
N VAL A 142 15.58 -4.11 -7.45
CA VAL A 142 15.23 -4.24 -6.03
C VAL A 142 16.26 -5.08 -5.29
N HIS A 143 16.53 -6.30 -5.76
CA HIS A 143 17.45 -7.23 -5.10
C HIS A 143 18.85 -6.63 -4.99
N THR A 144 19.38 -6.08 -6.09
CA THR A 144 20.74 -5.52 -6.14
C THR A 144 20.94 -4.35 -5.17
N HIS A 145 19.95 -3.49 -4.99
CA HIS A 145 20.15 -2.22 -4.29
C HIS A 145 19.44 -2.11 -2.94
N LEU A 146 18.37 -2.86 -2.69
CA LEU A 146 17.55 -2.74 -1.48
C LEU A 146 17.63 -3.96 -0.56
N CYS A 147 17.90 -5.15 -1.10
CA CYS A 147 17.98 -6.38 -0.32
C CYS A 147 18.96 -7.39 -0.94
N PRO A 148 20.25 -7.06 -1.04
CA PRO A 148 21.25 -7.92 -1.69
C PRO A 148 21.47 -9.26 -0.97
N ASP A 149 21.10 -9.35 0.30
CA ASP A 149 21.29 -10.54 1.15
C ASP A 149 20.06 -11.48 1.18
N PHE A 150 18.99 -11.17 0.44
CA PHE A 150 17.75 -11.95 0.42
C PHE A 150 17.70 -12.97 -0.72
#